data_AF-A0A954S8F6-F1
#
_entry.id   AF-A0A954S8F6-F1
#
_cell.length_a   1.000
_cell.length_b   1.000
_cell.length_c   1.000
_cell.angle_alpha   90.00
_cell.angle_beta   90.00
_cell.angle_gamma   90.00
#
_symmetry.space_group_name_H-M   'P 1'
#
loop_
_entity.id
_entity.type
_entity.pdbx_description
1 polymer ?
#
loop_
_entity_poly.entity_id
_entity_poly.type
_entity_poly.pdbx_seq_one_letter_code
_entity_poly.pdbx_strand_id
1 'polypeptide(L)'
;MHRRHVLLTLLISCIGATTTIAADQAVTIVTLGDSITKGVRTGVTADETFASLTETSLTEKGVECQVVNVGIGGERTDQALNRLDEIIELKPRVVTVMYGTNDSYVDPGKVSSRITVEEYTSNLQEIVTQLLLADIQPVLMTEPRWAADASPNGLGEHPNLRLAHYVDACRNVADQLGVPLVDHFAHWTSAESRGQTLRDWTTDGCHPNPAGHRELTQVMLPDLEQVVSHSAGQESAVSELPKRLLSGSEPVRVVCFGDSVTGLYYHTGGRRAYTDLLGIALRRLCPRADVTTINAGISGHTTRDALARIDKDVLAHDPSLVTVMFGLNDMT
;
A
#
# COMPACT_ATOMS: atom_id res chain seq x y z
N MET A 1 -16.94 -43.72 13.18
CA MET A 1 -15.73 -43.07 12.62
C MET A 1 -16.18 -42.07 11.56
N HIS A 2 -16.29 -40.79 11.94
CA HIS A 2 -16.77 -39.71 11.08
C HIS A 2 -15.65 -39.24 10.15
N ARG A 3 -15.86 -39.36 8.83
CA ARG A 3 -15.04 -38.68 7.81
C ARG A 3 -15.43 -37.20 7.81
N ARG A 4 -14.53 -36.33 8.28
CA ARG A 4 -14.62 -34.88 8.04
C ARG A 4 -14.16 -34.62 6.61
N HIS A 5 -15.10 -34.32 5.73
CA HIS A 5 -14.82 -33.72 4.43
C HIS A 5 -14.40 -32.26 4.67
N VAL A 6 -13.14 -31.94 4.39
CA VAL A 6 -12.68 -30.56 4.26
C VAL A 6 -13.17 -30.08 2.89
N LEU A 7 -14.24 -29.29 2.89
CA LEU A 7 -14.79 -28.64 1.71
C LEU A 7 -13.94 -27.39 1.45
N LEU A 8 -13.04 -27.47 0.47
CA LEU A 8 -12.33 -26.30 -0.06
C LEU A 8 -13.31 -25.59 -1.01
N THR A 9 -14.04 -24.60 -0.51
CA THR A 9 -14.97 -23.82 -1.31
C THR A 9 -14.18 -22.80 -2.14
N LEU A 10 -13.79 -23.19 -3.36
CA LEU A 10 -13.42 -22.21 -4.39
C LEU A 10 -14.72 -21.66 -4.99
N LEU A 11 -15.11 -20.46 -4.57
CA LEU A 11 -16.24 -19.72 -5.15
C LEU A 11 -15.82 -19.19 -6.54
N ILE A 12 -16.00 -20.02 -7.58
CA ILE A 12 -15.98 -19.54 -8.96
C ILE A 12 -17.41 -19.13 -9.29
N SER A 13 -17.72 -17.85 -9.12
CA SER A 13 -18.99 -17.28 -9.59
C SER A 13 -18.94 -17.19 -11.12
N CYS A 14 -19.58 -18.14 -11.79
CA CYS A 14 -19.84 -18.07 -13.23
C CYS A 14 -20.90 -17.00 -13.50
N ILE A 15 -20.48 -15.77 -13.81
CA ILE A 15 -21.35 -14.77 -14.44
C ILE A 15 -20.90 -14.64 -15.89
N GLY A 16 -21.79 -14.98 -16.83
CA GLY A 16 -21.59 -14.71 -18.25
C GLY A 16 -21.48 -13.21 -18.45
N ALA A 17 -20.29 -12.74 -18.82
CA ALA A 17 -20.07 -11.34 -19.13
C ALA A 17 -20.62 -11.03 -20.52
N THR A 18 -21.85 -10.50 -20.58
CA THR A 18 -22.21 -9.55 -21.63
C THR A 18 -21.33 -8.32 -21.44
N THR A 19 -20.51 -8.00 -22.42
CA THR A 19 -19.71 -6.76 -22.45
C THR A 19 -20.63 -5.56 -22.55
N THR A 20 -21.13 -5.09 -21.41
CA THR A 20 -21.50 -3.70 -21.22
C THR A 20 -20.21 -2.89 -21.22
N ILE A 21 -20.04 -2.01 -22.20
CA ILE A 21 -19.06 -0.92 -22.12
C ILE A 21 -19.45 -0.15 -20.86
N ALA A 22 -18.65 -0.27 -19.80
CA ALA A 22 -18.83 0.50 -18.58
C ALA A 22 -18.78 1.98 -18.99
N ALA A 23 -19.82 2.73 -18.60
CA ALA A 23 -19.72 4.17 -18.63
C ALA A 23 -18.53 4.57 -17.77
N ASP A 24 -17.68 5.45 -18.30
CA ASP A 24 -16.47 5.95 -17.66
C ASP A 24 -16.87 6.57 -16.31
N GLN A 25 -16.70 5.82 -15.22
CA GLN A 25 -16.97 6.33 -13.88
C GLN A 25 -15.78 7.21 -13.49
N ALA A 26 -16.06 8.43 -13.05
CA ALA A 26 -15.06 9.35 -12.52
C ALA A 26 -14.10 8.62 -11.57
N VAL A 27 -12.79 8.84 -11.73
CA VAL A 27 -11.75 8.19 -10.94
C VAL A 27 -11.86 8.67 -9.49
N THR A 28 -12.20 7.77 -8.57
CA THR A 28 -12.18 8.09 -7.13
C THR A 28 -10.74 8.05 -6.59
N ILE A 29 -10.30 9.15 -6.00
CA ILE A 29 -9.03 9.27 -5.26
C ILE A 29 -9.39 9.56 -3.81
N VAL A 30 -8.79 8.86 -2.86
CA VAL A 30 -8.98 9.12 -1.42
C VAL A 30 -7.71 9.70 -0.82
N THR A 31 -7.85 10.72 0.03
CA THR A 31 -6.75 11.24 0.85
C THR A 31 -6.92 10.81 2.30
N LEU A 32 -6.10 9.87 2.75
CA LEU A 32 -6.05 9.32 4.09
C LEU A 32 -4.93 9.98 4.91
N GLY A 33 -5.25 10.45 6.11
CA GLY A 33 -4.27 11.05 7.00
C GLY A 33 -4.89 11.73 8.20
N ASP A 34 -4.12 12.62 8.81
CA ASP A 34 -4.47 13.23 10.09
C ASP A 34 -5.11 14.64 9.96
N SER A 35 -4.78 15.56 10.89
CA SER A 35 -5.22 16.96 10.83
C SER A 35 -4.71 17.72 9.61
N ILE A 36 -3.53 17.37 9.09
CA ILE A 36 -2.97 18.00 7.88
C ILE A 36 -3.78 17.58 6.65
N THR A 37 -4.16 16.30 6.56
CA THR A 37 -5.07 15.80 5.52
C THR A 37 -6.46 16.39 5.66
N LYS A 38 -7.02 16.46 6.86
CA LYS A 38 -8.32 17.11 7.10
C LYS A 38 -8.32 18.56 6.58
N GLY A 39 -7.24 19.30 6.83
CA GLY A 39 -6.95 20.63 6.26
C GLY A 39 -7.83 21.78 6.76
N VAL A 40 -9.14 21.56 6.91
CA VAL A 40 -10.10 22.59 7.34
C VAL A 40 -9.83 23.02 8.79
N ARG A 41 -9.46 24.29 8.95
CA ARG A 41 -9.15 24.93 10.24
C ARG A 41 -9.34 26.43 10.14
N THR A 42 -9.13 27.16 11.24
CA THR A 42 -9.14 28.62 11.22
C THR A 42 -8.13 29.15 10.20
N GLY A 43 -8.61 29.85 9.17
CA GLY A 43 -7.79 30.40 8.09
C GLY A 43 -7.57 29.49 6.88
N VAL A 44 -8.24 28.32 6.83
CA VAL A 44 -8.24 27.41 5.65
C VAL A 44 -9.67 26.91 5.42
N THR A 45 -10.26 27.24 4.28
CA THR A 45 -11.58 26.74 3.88
C THR A 45 -11.50 25.37 3.21
N ALA A 46 -12.64 24.70 3.00
CA ALA A 46 -12.68 23.36 2.41
C ALA A 46 -12.08 23.32 0.99
N ASP A 47 -12.33 24.34 0.19
CA ASP A 47 -11.81 24.53 -1.17
C ASP A 47 -10.31 24.89 -1.22
N GLU A 48 -9.72 25.30 -0.10
CA GLU A 48 -8.29 25.60 0.02
C GLU A 48 -7.45 24.41 0.49
N THR A 49 -8.08 23.28 0.85
CA THR A 49 -7.34 22.07 1.26
C THR A 49 -6.63 21.43 0.08
N PHE A 50 -5.51 20.75 0.33
CA PHE A 50 -4.75 20.11 -0.76
C PHE A 50 -5.59 19.07 -1.51
N ALA A 51 -6.55 18.41 -0.85
CA ALA A 51 -7.47 17.46 -1.48
C ALA A 51 -8.34 18.16 -2.54
N SER A 52 -9.00 19.27 -2.19
CA SER A 52 -9.82 20.06 -3.11
C SER A 52 -9.00 20.72 -4.23
N LEU A 53 -7.80 21.20 -3.91
CA LEU A 53 -6.88 21.77 -4.89
C LEU A 53 -6.38 20.69 -5.87
N THR A 54 -6.17 19.45 -5.40
CA THR A 54 -5.80 18.31 -6.25
C THR A 54 -6.93 17.97 -7.23
N GLU A 55 -8.17 17.88 -6.75
CA GLU A 55 -9.34 17.63 -7.59
C GLU A 55 -9.49 18.70 -8.68
N THR A 56 -9.38 19.97 -8.28
CA THR A 56 -9.44 21.12 -9.20
C THR A 56 -8.34 21.03 -10.26
N SER A 57 -7.09 20.79 -9.83
CA SER A 57 -5.93 20.74 -10.74
C SER A 57 -6.01 19.57 -11.73
N LEU A 58 -6.49 18.40 -11.29
CA LEU A 58 -6.69 17.24 -12.16
C LEU A 58 -7.84 17.48 -13.15
N THR A 59 -8.94 18.09 -12.69
CA THR A 59 -10.08 18.46 -13.55
C THR A 59 -9.67 19.47 -14.62
N GLU A 60 -8.89 20.49 -14.28
CA GLU A 60 -8.35 21.48 -15.23
C GLU A 60 -7.44 20.84 -16.29
N LYS A 61 -6.81 19.71 -15.96
CA LYS A 61 -6.00 18.88 -16.86
C LYS A 61 -6.81 17.86 -17.66
N GLY A 62 -8.14 17.84 -17.50
CA GLY A 62 -9.05 16.96 -18.24
C GLY A 62 -9.19 15.55 -17.65
N VAL A 63 -8.76 15.34 -16.40
CA VAL A 63 -8.99 14.09 -15.67
C VAL A 63 -10.34 14.19 -14.96
N GLU A 64 -11.30 13.34 -15.33
CA GLU A 64 -12.57 13.23 -14.61
C GLU A 64 -12.35 12.40 -13.33
N CYS A 65 -12.19 13.08 -12.19
CA CYS A 65 -11.96 12.45 -10.90
C CYS A 65 -12.80 13.07 -9.78
N GLN A 66 -12.99 12.29 -8.72
CA GLN A 66 -13.48 12.77 -7.43
C GLN A 66 -12.39 12.57 -6.37
N VAL A 67 -12.04 13.62 -5.61
CA VAL A 67 -11.11 13.49 -4.47
C VAL A 67 -11.89 13.49 -3.15
N VAL A 68 -11.87 12.36 -2.45
CA VAL A 68 -12.54 12.15 -1.17
C VAL A 68 -11.55 12.33 -0.02
N ASN A 69 -11.72 13.41 0.74
CA ASN A 69 -10.90 13.67 1.93
C ASN A 69 -11.46 12.92 3.15
N VAL A 70 -10.66 11.99 3.69
CA VAL A 70 -11.00 11.22 4.90
C VAL A 70 -10.07 11.51 6.07
N GLY A 71 -9.47 12.70 6.12
CA GLY A 71 -8.54 13.09 7.18
C GLY A 71 -9.21 13.28 8.55
N ILE A 72 -8.58 12.77 9.62
CA ILE A 72 -9.09 12.90 11.00
C ILE A 72 -8.05 13.59 11.88
N GLY A 73 -8.45 14.69 12.52
CA GLY A 73 -7.55 15.48 13.36
C GLY A 73 -6.98 14.69 14.54
N GLY A 74 -5.65 14.68 14.66
CA GLY A 74 -4.93 14.00 15.74
C GLY A 74 -4.80 12.48 15.57
N GLU A 75 -5.29 11.94 14.45
CA GLU A 75 -5.23 10.51 14.17
C GLU A 75 -3.79 10.04 13.93
N ARG A 76 -3.54 8.78 14.31
CA ARG A 76 -2.28 8.07 14.10
C ARG A 76 -2.51 6.83 13.24
N THR A 77 -1.43 6.22 12.77
CA THR A 77 -1.49 5.01 11.94
C THR A 77 -2.20 3.82 12.62
N ASP A 78 -2.06 3.63 13.94
CA ASP A 78 -2.74 2.55 14.68
C ASP A 78 -4.26 2.74 14.72
N GLN A 79 -4.71 3.98 14.62
CA GLN A 79 -6.13 4.34 14.60
C GLN A 79 -6.71 4.21 13.19
N ALA A 80 -5.96 4.64 12.18
CA ALA A 80 -6.33 4.54 10.76
C ALA A 80 -6.66 3.10 10.32
N LEU A 81 -5.90 2.12 10.83
CA LEU A 81 -6.14 0.69 10.57
C LEU A 81 -7.56 0.23 10.94
N ASN A 82 -8.17 0.80 11.99
CA ASN A 82 -9.51 0.38 12.43
C ASN A 82 -10.63 0.76 11.46
N ARG A 83 -10.36 1.65 10.50
CA ARG A 83 -11.34 2.15 9.52
C ARG A 83 -10.87 1.98 8.07
N LEU A 84 -9.84 1.18 7.85
CA LEU A 84 -9.30 0.97 6.50
C LEU A 84 -10.30 0.23 5.60
N ASP A 85 -11.10 -0.67 6.15
CA ASP A 85 -12.18 -1.35 5.44
C ASP A 85 -13.20 -0.34 4.85
N GLU A 86 -13.59 0.69 5.60
CA GLU A 86 -14.51 1.73 5.13
C GLU A 86 -13.93 2.50 3.92
N ILE A 87 -12.61 2.68 3.89
CA ILE A 87 -11.89 3.34 2.78
C ILE A 87 -11.83 2.43 1.56
N ILE A 88 -11.56 1.13 1.78
CA ILE A 88 -11.54 0.12 0.72
C ILE A 88 -12.93 -0.03 0.09
N GLU A 89 -14.01 0.07 0.88
CA GLU A 89 -15.39 0.02 0.40
C GLU A 89 -15.75 1.16 -0.55
N LEU A 90 -15.05 2.30 -0.49
CA LEU A 90 -15.19 3.38 -1.48
C LEU A 90 -14.66 2.99 -2.87
N LYS A 91 -13.94 1.86 -2.97
CA LYS A 91 -13.26 1.36 -4.18
C LYS A 91 -12.45 2.45 -4.90
N PRO A 92 -11.60 3.20 -4.19
CA PRO A 92 -10.80 4.23 -4.82
C PRO A 92 -9.79 3.60 -5.77
N ARG A 93 -9.46 4.31 -6.84
CA ARG A 93 -8.33 3.94 -7.70
C ARG A 93 -7.01 4.15 -6.97
N VAL A 94 -6.94 5.24 -6.20
CA VAL A 94 -5.73 5.70 -5.51
C VAL A 94 -6.08 6.10 -4.08
N VAL A 95 -5.24 5.70 -3.12
CA VAL A 95 -5.28 6.22 -1.75
C VAL A 95 -3.92 6.86 -1.46
N THR A 96 -3.92 8.17 -1.21
CA THR A 96 -2.75 8.84 -0.65
C THR A 96 -2.76 8.67 0.87
N VAL A 97 -1.62 8.38 1.48
CA VAL A 97 -1.49 8.10 2.92
C VAL A 97 -0.43 9.02 3.53
N MET A 98 -0.85 9.92 4.42
CA MET A 98 0.04 10.86 5.10
C MET A 98 -0.17 10.81 6.62
N TYR A 99 0.80 10.25 7.33
CA TYR A 99 0.86 10.19 8.79
C TYR A 99 2.32 10.29 9.27
N GLY A 100 2.51 10.56 10.56
CA GLY A 100 3.82 10.65 11.20
C GLY A 100 3.91 11.81 12.18
N THR A 101 3.13 12.88 11.96
CA THR A 101 3.14 14.07 12.81
C THR A 101 2.63 13.71 14.20
N ASN A 102 1.45 13.08 14.28
CA ASN A 102 0.86 12.67 15.54
C ASN A 102 1.53 11.42 16.15
N ASP A 103 2.00 10.50 15.31
CA ASP A 103 2.70 9.28 15.69
C ASP A 103 3.99 9.60 16.44
N SER A 104 4.80 10.51 15.89
CA SER A 104 6.10 10.91 16.43
C SER A 104 6.04 11.86 17.62
N TYR A 105 4.91 12.55 17.82
CA TYR A 105 4.78 13.58 18.84
C TYR A 105 4.92 13.02 20.26
N VAL A 106 5.51 13.81 21.15
CA VAL A 106 5.61 13.48 22.57
C VAL A 106 4.71 14.43 23.35
N ASP A 107 3.71 13.89 24.04
CA ASP A 107 2.77 14.70 24.81
C ASP A 107 3.43 15.29 26.08
N PRO A 108 2.97 16.46 26.57
CA PRO A 108 3.47 17.04 27.82
C PRO A 108 3.43 16.04 28.99
N GLY A 109 4.56 15.93 29.70
CA GLY A 109 4.71 14.99 30.82
C GLY A 109 4.92 13.52 30.39
N LYS A 110 5.10 13.24 29.10
CA LYS A 110 5.52 11.94 28.57
C LYS A 110 6.98 11.97 28.16
N VAL A 111 7.55 10.78 28.00
CA VAL A 111 8.98 10.57 27.69
C VAL A 111 9.21 9.83 26.38
N SER A 112 8.14 9.45 25.68
CA SER A 112 8.17 8.69 24.43
C SER A 112 7.15 9.24 23.44
N SER A 113 7.38 9.00 22.15
CA SER A 113 6.41 9.25 21.09
C SER A 113 5.10 8.48 21.35
N ARG A 114 3.99 8.92 20.75
CA ARG A 114 2.67 8.31 20.96
C ARG A 114 2.59 6.87 20.47
N ILE A 115 3.30 6.55 19.40
CA ILE A 115 3.65 5.18 19.01
C ILE A 115 5.15 5.10 18.79
N THR A 116 5.71 3.90 18.64
CA THR A 116 7.12 3.69 18.29
C THR A 116 7.34 3.76 16.77
N VAL A 117 8.60 3.91 16.34
CA VAL A 117 8.94 3.89 14.89
C VAL A 117 8.67 2.50 14.32
N GLU A 118 8.88 1.45 15.11
CA GLU A 118 8.62 0.06 14.74
C GLU A 118 7.11 -0.16 14.53
N GLU A 119 6.26 0.27 15.48
CA GLU A 119 4.81 0.19 15.34
C GLU A 119 4.31 1.00 14.13
N TYR A 120 4.81 2.22 13.93
CA TYR A 120 4.50 3.04 12.76
C TYR A 120 4.86 2.32 11.45
N THR A 121 6.05 1.71 11.39
CA THR A 121 6.53 0.96 10.22
C THR A 121 5.59 -0.21 9.92
N SER A 122 5.26 -1.01 10.94
CA SER A 122 4.32 -2.14 10.78
C SER A 122 2.93 -1.68 10.37
N ASN A 123 2.43 -0.57 10.93
CA ASN A 123 1.13 -0.04 10.55
C ASN A 123 1.10 0.44 9.10
N LEU A 124 2.12 1.17 8.63
CA LEU A 124 2.21 1.58 7.23
C LEU A 124 2.31 0.39 6.28
N GLN A 125 3.10 -0.64 6.64
CA GLN A 125 3.20 -1.86 5.86
C GLN A 125 1.84 -2.55 5.73
N GLU A 126 1.08 -2.64 6.83
CA GLU A 126 -0.26 -3.23 6.84
C GLU A 126 -1.25 -2.41 6.00
N ILE A 127 -1.27 -1.08 6.17
CA ILE A 127 -2.13 -0.18 5.38
C ILE A 127 -1.85 -0.37 3.87
N VAL A 128 -0.58 -0.29 3.47
CA VAL A 128 -0.18 -0.47 2.06
C VAL A 128 -0.55 -1.85 1.55
N THR A 129 -0.29 -2.90 2.34
CA THR A 129 -0.58 -4.28 1.95
C THR A 129 -2.07 -4.50 1.74
N GLN A 130 -2.93 -4.04 2.65
CA GLN A 130 -4.38 -4.18 2.51
C GLN A 130 -4.93 -3.41 1.30
N LEU A 131 -4.40 -2.21 1.02
CA LEU A 131 -4.76 -1.44 -0.17
C LEU A 131 -4.37 -2.18 -1.46
N LEU A 132 -3.14 -2.69 -1.54
CA LEU A 132 -2.67 -3.46 -2.70
C LEU A 132 -3.48 -4.76 -2.90
N LEU A 133 -3.81 -5.47 -1.81
CA LEU A 133 -4.65 -6.67 -1.86
C LEU A 133 -6.07 -6.37 -2.35
N ALA A 134 -6.55 -5.14 -2.15
CA ALA A 134 -7.83 -4.65 -2.65
C ALA A 134 -7.75 -4.07 -4.09
N ASP A 135 -6.61 -4.20 -4.78
CA ASP A 135 -6.35 -3.63 -6.12
C ASP A 135 -6.44 -2.09 -6.14
N ILE A 136 -6.09 -1.45 -5.02
CA ILE A 136 -6.03 0.01 -4.84
C ILE A 136 -4.57 0.43 -4.87
N GLN A 137 -4.22 1.49 -5.61
CA GLN A 137 -2.85 2.01 -5.63
C GLN A 137 -2.59 2.94 -4.42
N PRO A 138 -1.76 2.56 -3.44
CA PRO A 138 -1.31 3.47 -2.42
C PRO A 138 -0.24 4.43 -2.97
N VAL A 139 -0.25 5.66 -2.47
CA VAL A 139 0.83 6.65 -2.62
C VAL A 139 1.18 7.11 -1.21
N LEU A 140 2.38 6.75 -0.74
CA LEU A 140 2.84 7.18 0.57
C LEU A 140 3.33 8.62 0.52
N MET A 141 3.04 9.39 1.57
CA MET A 141 3.46 10.77 1.71
C MET A 141 4.16 10.96 3.04
N THR A 142 5.33 11.57 3.04
CA THR A 142 5.94 12.03 4.28
C THR A 142 5.21 13.27 4.78
N GLU A 143 5.08 13.44 6.08
CA GLU A 143 4.60 14.69 6.67
C GLU A 143 5.50 15.88 6.32
N PRO A 144 4.95 17.10 6.16
CA PRO A 144 5.76 18.29 5.97
C PRO A 144 6.64 18.58 7.19
N ARG A 145 7.75 19.27 6.93
CA ARG A 145 8.67 19.73 7.99
C ARG A 145 8.00 20.80 8.85
N TRP A 146 8.15 20.70 10.17
CA TRP A 146 7.74 21.77 11.08
C TRP A 146 8.63 23.00 10.91
N ALA A 147 8.07 24.20 11.01
CA ALA A 147 8.82 25.46 10.97
C ALA A 147 9.85 25.54 12.11
N ALA A 148 10.98 26.22 11.87
CA ALA A 148 12.08 26.33 12.84
C ALA A 148 11.69 26.92 14.21
N ASP A 149 10.62 27.73 14.25
CA ASP A 149 10.06 28.36 15.45
C ASP A 149 8.80 27.65 15.97
N ALA A 150 8.62 26.37 15.60
CA ALA A 150 7.58 25.51 16.16
C ALA A 150 7.73 25.35 17.67
N SER A 151 6.58 25.22 18.36
CA SER A 151 6.56 24.88 19.78
C SER A 151 7.26 23.55 20.04
N PRO A 152 8.08 23.45 21.11
CA PRO A 152 8.68 22.18 21.50
C PRO A 152 7.65 21.12 21.87
N ASN A 153 8.02 19.85 21.73
CA ASN A 153 7.22 18.72 22.21
C ASN A 153 7.27 18.61 23.76
N GLY A 154 6.63 17.58 24.32
CA GLY A 154 6.59 17.32 25.76
C GLY A 154 7.94 17.10 26.46
N LEU A 155 9.01 16.83 25.70
CA LEU A 155 10.40 16.73 26.19
C LEU A 155 11.17 18.05 26.09
N GLY A 156 10.57 19.11 25.53
CA GLY A 156 11.27 20.35 25.23
C GLY A 156 12.14 20.28 23.97
N GLU A 157 11.97 19.25 23.14
CA GLU A 157 12.71 19.07 21.89
C GLU A 157 11.97 19.71 20.71
N HIS A 158 12.71 20.10 19.68
CA HIS A 158 12.08 20.49 18.42
C HIS A 158 11.38 19.26 17.78
N PRO A 159 10.09 19.34 17.37
CA PRO A 159 9.34 18.19 16.86
C PRO A 159 9.99 17.45 15.69
N ASN A 160 10.63 18.17 14.77
CA ASN A 160 11.40 17.58 13.66
C ASN A 160 12.46 16.55 14.08
N LEU A 161 13.01 16.61 15.31
CA LEU A 161 13.99 15.62 15.79
C LEU A 161 13.38 14.22 15.88
N ARG A 162 12.11 14.13 16.31
CA ARG A 162 11.39 12.85 16.36
C ARG A 162 10.83 12.49 15.01
N LEU A 163 10.19 13.45 14.33
CA LEU A 163 9.56 13.23 13.03
C LEU A 163 10.52 12.67 11.97
N ALA A 164 11.79 13.09 11.97
CA ALA A 164 12.79 12.60 11.00
C ALA A 164 12.90 11.07 10.96
N HIS A 165 12.80 10.38 12.09
CA HIS A 165 12.85 8.92 12.14
C HIS A 165 11.63 8.25 11.48
N TYR A 166 10.46 8.88 11.58
CA TYR A 166 9.22 8.40 10.96
C TYR A 166 9.20 8.70 9.47
N VAL A 167 9.77 9.83 9.05
CA VAL A 167 9.99 10.14 7.64
C VAL A 167 10.89 9.09 6.98
N ASP A 168 12.00 8.71 7.64
CA ASP A 168 12.87 7.65 7.13
C ASP A 168 12.18 6.28 7.11
N ALA A 169 11.36 5.96 8.12
CA ALA A 169 10.53 4.76 8.11
C ALA A 169 9.54 4.76 6.93
N CYS A 170 8.83 5.87 6.68
CA CYS A 170 7.90 6.00 5.56
C CYS A 170 8.60 5.81 4.20
N ARG A 171 9.77 6.43 4.00
CA ARG A 171 10.62 6.22 2.82
C ARG A 171 10.99 4.76 2.62
N ASN A 172 11.43 4.10 3.70
CA ASN A 172 11.83 2.70 3.65
C ASN A 172 10.66 1.77 3.33
N VAL A 173 9.47 2.03 3.88
CA VAL A 173 8.26 1.25 3.55
C VAL A 173 7.87 1.43 2.09
N ALA A 174 7.92 2.67 1.58
CA ALA A 174 7.62 2.95 0.18
C ALA A 174 8.55 2.17 -0.77
N ASP A 175 9.86 2.21 -0.50
CA ASP A 175 10.88 1.48 -1.27
C ASP A 175 10.69 -0.05 -1.16
N GLN A 176 10.52 -0.58 0.05
CA GLN A 176 10.37 -2.02 0.30
C GLN A 176 9.14 -2.62 -0.37
N LEU A 177 8.03 -1.89 -0.41
CA LEU A 177 6.77 -2.34 -1.01
C LEU A 177 6.62 -1.89 -2.47
N GLY A 178 7.59 -1.15 -3.01
CA GLY A 178 7.60 -0.69 -4.39
C GLY A 178 6.45 0.26 -4.73
N VAL A 179 6.03 1.11 -3.79
CA VAL A 179 4.91 2.05 -3.97
C VAL A 179 5.43 3.49 -4.11
N PRO A 180 4.74 4.36 -4.86
CA PRO A 180 5.14 5.75 -5.02
C PRO A 180 5.26 6.49 -3.68
N LEU A 181 6.23 7.41 -3.61
CA LEU A 181 6.50 8.26 -2.45
C LEU A 181 6.49 9.74 -2.84
N VAL A 182 5.68 10.54 -2.13
CA VAL A 182 5.72 12.00 -2.19
C VAL A 182 6.41 12.54 -0.92
N ASP A 183 7.61 13.10 -1.08
CA ASP A 183 8.45 13.52 0.05
C ASP A 183 8.31 15.02 0.38
N HIS A 184 7.21 15.39 1.03
CA HIS A 184 7.00 16.77 1.51
C HIS A 184 8.04 17.22 2.53
N PHE A 185 8.57 16.32 3.37
CA PHE A 185 9.57 16.69 4.36
C PHE A 185 10.84 17.20 3.67
N ALA A 186 11.31 16.49 2.63
CA ALA A 186 12.44 16.90 1.81
C ALA A 186 12.15 18.19 1.05
N HIS A 187 10.97 18.32 0.44
CA HIS A 187 10.57 19.55 -0.28
C HIS A 187 10.64 20.78 0.63
N TRP A 188 10.03 20.70 1.81
CA TRP A 188 9.98 21.82 2.77
C TRP A 188 11.35 22.11 3.38
N THR A 189 12.14 21.07 3.69
CA THR A 189 13.55 21.24 4.11
C THR A 189 14.36 21.96 3.04
N SER A 190 14.17 21.58 1.77
CA SER A 190 14.85 22.18 0.63
C SER A 190 14.43 23.64 0.43
N ALA A 191 13.15 23.96 0.57
CA ALA A 191 12.65 25.32 0.52
C ALA A 191 13.24 26.20 1.63
N GLU A 192 13.24 25.70 2.87
CA GLU A 192 13.84 26.41 4.03
C GLU A 192 15.32 26.70 3.79
N SER A 193 16.08 25.73 3.26
CA SER A 193 17.50 25.93 2.91
C SER A 193 17.74 26.99 1.84
N ARG A 194 16.74 27.29 1.01
CA ARG A 194 16.75 28.36 -0.01
C ARG A 194 16.24 29.71 0.52
N GLY A 195 15.95 29.80 1.82
CA GLY A 195 15.49 31.03 2.47
C GLY A 195 13.97 31.17 2.59
N GLN A 196 13.19 30.13 2.27
CA GLN A 196 11.76 30.13 2.57
C GLN A 196 11.55 30.12 4.09
N THR A 197 10.70 31.02 4.59
CA THR A 197 10.24 30.93 5.97
C THR A 197 9.02 30.00 6.03
N LEU A 198 9.16 28.82 6.65
CA LEU A 198 8.07 27.82 6.69
C LEU A 198 6.85 28.29 7.50
N ARG A 199 7.01 29.32 8.34
CA ARG A 199 5.88 30.00 8.99
C ARG A 199 4.94 30.63 7.96
N ASP A 200 5.43 31.08 6.80
CA ASP A 200 4.59 31.63 5.74
C ASP A 200 3.70 30.58 5.06
N TRP A 201 4.02 29.30 5.23
CA TRP A 201 3.26 28.16 4.71
C TRP A 201 2.41 27.47 5.77
N THR A 202 2.50 27.90 7.04
CA THR A 202 1.79 27.27 8.15
C THR A 202 0.99 28.29 8.96
N THR A 203 0.02 27.82 9.72
CA THR A 203 -0.74 28.66 10.64
C THR A 203 -0.13 28.69 12.04
N ASP A 204 0.50 27.59 12.46
CA ASP A 204 1.05 27.40 13.81
C ASP A 204 2.46 26.75 13.79
N GLY A 205 3.09 26.66 12.62
CA GLY A 205 4.40 26.02 12.44
C GLY A 205 4.33 24.51 12.18
N CYS A 206 3.14 23.91 12.26
CA CYS A 206 2.89 22.51 11.91
C CYS A 206 1.90 22.44 10.74
N HIS A 207 0.72 23.04 10.93
CA HIS A 207 -0.40 22.84 10.02
C HIS A 207 -0.35 23.83 8.87
N PRO A 208 -0.45 23.37 7.62
CA PRO A 208 -0.47 24.23 6.45
C PRO A 208 -1.56 25.29 6.51
N ASN A 209 -1.25 26.47 5.98
CA ASN A 209 -2.23 27.48 5.59
C ASN A 209 -2.57 27.30 4.09
N PRO A 210 -3.36 28.18 3.44
CA PRO A 210 -3.67 28.00 2.02
C PRO A 210 -2.44 27.98 1.09
N ALA A 211 -1.35 28.68 1.44
CA ALA A 211 -0.09 28.60 0.69
C ALA A 211 0.61 27.25 0.88
N GLY A 212 0.66 26.74 2.13
CA GLY A 212 1.21 25.41 2.39
C GLY A 212 0.41 24.28 1.74
N HIS A 213 -0.93 24.39 1.68
CA HIS A 213 -1.75 23.41 0.96
C HIS A 213 -1.47 23.43 -0.55
N ARG A 214 -1.23 24.60 -1.16
CA ARG A 214 -0.76 24.68 -2.55
C ARG A 214 0.58 23.99 -2.77
N GLU A 215 1.53 24.15 -1.84
CA GLU A 215 2.82 23.46 -1.89
C GLU A 215 2.66 21.93 -1.79
N LEU A 216 1.78 21.43 -0.91
CA LEU A 216 1.47 20.00 -0.85
C LEU A 216 0.90 19.50 -2.19
N THR A 217 -0.11 20.19 -2.74
CA THR A 217 -0.71 19.82 -4.02
C THR A 217 0.32 19.83 -5.15
N GLN A 218 1.14 20.87 -5.26
CA GLN A 218 2.12 21.00 -6.34
C GLN A 218 3.12 19.84 -6.37
N VAL A 219 3.54 19.35 -5.20
CA VAL A 219 4.53 18.27 -5.11
C VAL A 219 3.90 16.90 -5.42
N MET A 220 2.64 16.66 -5.03
CA MET A 220 1.99 15.36 -5.24
C MET A 220 1.36 15.17 -6.63
N LEU A 221 1.06 16.27 -7.34
CA LEU A 221 0.35 16.21 -8.63
C LEU A 221 1.05 15.35 -9.70
N PRO A 222 2.37 15.45 -9.94
CA PRO A 222 3.03 14.65 -10.96
C PRO A 222 2.90 13.13 -10.73
N ASP A 223 3.05 12.68 -9.48
CA ASP A 223 2.89 11.27 -9.11
C ASP A 223 1.44 10.81 -9.29
N LEU A 224 0.47 11.63 -8.89
CA LEU A 224 -0.95 11.30 -9.08
C LEU A 224 -1.34 11.27 -10.56
N GLU A 225 -0.84 12.19 -11.38
CA GLU A 225 -1.06 12.16 -12.83
C GLU A 225 -0.51 10.89 -13.46
N GLN A 226 0.71 10.50 -13.08
CA GLN A 226 1.32 9.27 -13.55
C GLN A 226 0.48 8.05 -13.12
N VAL A 227 0.11 7.98 -11.84
CA VAL A 227 -0.67 6.87 -11.30
C VAL A 227 -2.04 6.78 -11.97
N VAL A 228 -2.80 7.87 -12.03
CA VAL A 228 -4.14 7.88 -12.64
C VAL A 228 -4.08 7.49 -14.11
N SER A 229 -3.05 7.94 -14.84
CA SER A 229 -2.88 7.62 -16.27
C SER A 229 -2.45 6.17 -16.54
N HIS A 230 -1.53 5.60 -15.75
CA HIS A 230 -1.07 4.20 -15.92
C HIS A 230 -2.14 3.18 -15.52
N SER A 231 -2.95 3.57 -14.56
CA SER A 231 -3.91 2.70 -13.90
C SER A 231 -5.20 2.55 -14.73
N ALA A 232 -5.53 3.51 -15.60
CA ALA A 232 -6.67 3.37 -16.53
C ALA A 232 -6.55 2.22 -17.57
N GLY A 233 -5.38 1.54 -17.66
CA GLY A 233 -5.14 0.49 -18.65
C GLY A 233 -4.41 -0.76 -18.17
N GLN A 234 -4.08 -0.90 -16.88
CA GLN A 234 -3.41 -2.09 -16.35
C GLN A 234 -4.21 -2.69 -15.19
N GLU A 235 -4.93 -3.75 -15.49
CA GLU A 235 -5.33 -4.76 -14.51
C GLU A 235 -4.06 -5.46 -13.98
N SER A 236 -3.97 -5.70 -12.68
CA SER A 236 -2.82 -6.35 -12.08
C SER A 236 -2.62 -7.76 -12.67
N ALA A 237 -1.38 -8.27 -12.70
CA ALA A 237 -1.10 -9.61 -13.21
C ALA A 237 -1.91 -10.71 -12.48
N VAL A 238 -2.29 -10.44 -11.22
CA VAL A 238 -3.13 -11.31 -10.40
C VAL A 238 -4.61 -11.23 -10.83
N SER A 239 -5.14 -10.05 -11.19
CA SER A 239 -6.52 -9.92 -11.67
C SER A 239 -6.70 -10.46 -13.10
N GLU A 240 -5.64 -10.48 -13.91
CA GLU A 240 -5.63 -11.09 -15.25
C GLU A 240 -5.47 -12.62 -15.24
N LEU A 241 -4.94 -13.21 -14.16
CA LEU A 241 -4.68 -14.64 -14.07
C LEU A 241 -5.95 -15.50 -14.26
N PRO A 242 -7.12 -15.19 -13.65
CA PRO A 242 -8.37 -15.88 -13.95
C PRO A 242 -8.73 -15.84 -15.44
N LYS A 243 -8.54 -14.69 -16.12
CA LYS A 243 -8.83 -14.56 -17.55
C LYS A 243 -7.90 -15.43 -18.39
N ARG A 244 -6.60 -15.43 -18.10
CA ARG A 244 -5.59 -16.29 -18.74
C ARG A 244 -5.90 -17.79 -18.56
N LEU A 245 -6.25 -18.20 -17.34
CA LEU A 245 -6.66 -19.57 -17.04
C LEU A 245 -7.94 -19.95 -17.81
N LEU A 246 -8.94 -19.07 -17.88
CA LEU A 246 -10.20 -19.36 -18.56
C LEU A 246 -10.09 -19.34 -20.09
N SER A 247 -9.26 -18.44 -20.65
CA SER A 247 -9.05 -18.30 -22.10
C SER A 247 -8.20 -19.42 -22.66
N GLY A 248 -7.16 -19.84 -21.93
CA GLY A 248 -6.13 -20.76 -22.43
C GLY A 248 -5.21 -20.14 -23.50
N SER A 249 -5.18 -18.80 -23.59
CA SER A 249 -4.44 -18.09 -24.64
C SER A 249 -2.93 -18.03 -24.39
N GLU A 250 -2.49 -18.20 -23.14
CA GLU A 250 -1.10 -18.08 -22.73
C GLU A 250 -0.73 -19.18 -21.71
N PRO A 251 0.52 -19.68 -21.71
CA PRO A 251 0.99 -20.60 -20.68
C PRO A 251 0.98 -19.96 -19.29
N VAL A 252 0.48 -20.70 -18.30
CA VAL A 252 0.44 -20.27 -16.89
C VAL A 252 1.46 -21.09 -16.10
N ARG A 253 2.52 -20.42 -15.62
CA ARG A 253 3.53 -21.03 -14.76
C ARG A 253 3.25 -20.70 -13.30
N VAL A 254 3.00 -21.73 -12.50
CA VAL A 254 2.74 -21.61 -11.07
C VAL A 254 3.94 -22.16 -10.30
N VAL A 255 4.65 -21.30 -9.57
CA VAL A 255 5.74 -21.72 -8.67
C VAL A 255 5.19 -21.86 -7.25
N CYS A 256 5.33 -23.05 -6.66
CA CYS A 256 5.06 -23.26 -5.24
C CYS A 256 6.38 -23.14 -4.47
N PHE A 257 6.57 -22.02 -3.78
CA PHE A 257 7.76 -21.69 -3.02
C PHE A 257 7.54 -21.97 -1.54
N GLY A 258 8.45 -22.70 -0.89
CA GLY A 258 8.24 -23.01 0.52
C GLY A 258 9.30 -23.88 1.16
N ASP A 259 8.94 -24.41 2.33
CA ASP A 259 9.77 -25.32 3.10
C ASP A 259 9.45 -26.80 2.81
N SER A 260 9.63 -27.66 3.82
CA SER A 260 9.33 -29.10 3.76
C SER A 260 7.86 -29.41 3.46
N VAL A 261 6.91 -28.52 3.76
CA VAL A 261 5.47 -28.74 3.47
C VAL A 261 5.19 -28.57 1.98
N THR A 262 5.87 -27.63 1.33
CA THR A 262 5.78 -27.43 -0.13
C THR A 262 6.56 -28.49 -0.89
N GLY A 263 7.73 -28.88 -0.38
CA GLY A 263 8.63 -29.81 -1.04
C GLY A 263 8.11 -31.25 -1.11
N LEU A 264 8.70 -32.02 -2.02
CA LEU A 264 8.49 -33.47 -2.11
C LEU A 264 9.33 -34.18 -1.06
N TYR A 265 8.75 -34.43 0.12
CA TYR A 265 9.42 -35.19 1.18
C TYR A 265 8.58 -36.36 1.71
N TYR A 266 9.25 -37.21 2.48
CA TYR A 266 8.93 -38.55 3.01
C TYR A 266 7.45 -39.00 3.10
N HIS A 267 6.49 -38.12 3.37
CA HIS A 267 5.11 -38.48 3.69
C HIS A 267 4.23 -38.82 2.49
N THR A 268 4.57 -38.38 1.27
CA THR A 268 3.78 -38.64 0.06
C THR A 268 4.39 -39.70 -0.86
N GLY A 269 5.54 -40.28 -0.47
CA GLY A 269 6.25 -41.26 -1.29
C GLY A 269 6.72 -40.69 -2.63
N GLY A 270 7.00 -39.39 -2.69
CA GLY A 270 7.47 -38.71 -3.90
C GLY A 270 6.39 -38.52 -4.97
N ARG A 271 5.09 -38.59 -4.62
CA ARG A 271 3.96 -38.41 -5.55
C ARG A 271 2.87 -37.58 -4.90
N ARG A 272 2.14 -36.75 -5.67
CA ARG A 272 0.98 -36.00 -5.16
C ARG A 272 1.38 -35.02 -4.05
N ALA A 273 2.48 -34.31 -4.25
CA ALA A 273 2.73 -33.11 -3.45
C ALA A 273 1.58 -32.12 -3.64
N TYR A 274 1.43 -31.18 -2.71
CA TYR A 274 0.46 -30.09 -2.86
C TYR A 274 0.59 -29.41 -4.23
N THR A 275 1.82 -29.18 -4.71
CA THR A 275 2.11 -28.63 -6.05
C THR A 275 1.50 -29.46 -7.19
N ASP A 276 1.57 -30.79 -7.12
CA ASP A 276 0.99 -31.68 -8.14
C ASP A 276 -0.54 -31.61 -8.09
N LEU A 277 -1.12 -31.63 -6.89
CA LEU A 277 -2.56 -31.58 -6.68
C LEU A 277 -3.15 -30.25 -7.14
N LEU A 278 -2.44 -29.13 -6.90
CA LEU A 278 -2.80 -27.82 -7.41
C LEU A 278 -2.83 -27.82 -8.94
N GLY A 279 -1.79 -28.34 -9.60
CA GLY A 279 -1.75 -28.42 -11.06
C GLY A 279 -2.88 -29.29 -11.63
N ILE A 280 -3.19 -30.42 -10.99
CA ILE A 280 -4.33 -31.27 -11.37
C ILE A 280 -5.66 -30.52 -11.21
N ALA A 281 -5.84 -29.80 -10.09
CA ALA A 281 -7.06 -29.04 -9.84
C ALA A 281 -7.25 -27.93 -10.88
N LEU A 282 -6.21 -27.13 -11.16
CA LEU A 282 -6.25 -26.05 -12.14
C LEU A 282 -6.58 -26.58 -13.54
N ARG A 283 -5.94 -27.67 -13.99
CA ARG A 283 -6.25 -28.29 -15.29
C ARG A 283 -7.67 -28.87 -15.36
N ARG A 284 -8.25 -29.30 -14.24
CA ARG A 284 -9.65 -29.77 -14.19
C ARG A 284 -10.66 -28.63 -14.22
N LEU A 285 -10.39 -27.55 -13.49
CA LEU A 285 -11.26 -26.38 -13.40
C LEU A 285 -11.18 -25.53 -14.67
N CYS A 286 -10.01 -25.47 -15.29
CA CYS A 286 -9.72 -24.70 -16.49
C CYS A 286 -9.12 -25.62 -17.57
N PRO A 287 -9.93 -26.46 -18.25
CA PRO A 287 -9.41 -27.47 -19.20
C PRO A 287 -8.69 -26.91 -20.42
N ARG A 288 -8.90 -25.62 -20.73
CA ARG A 288 -8.23 -24.91 -21.83
C ARG A 288 -6.87 -24.33 -21.43
N ALA A 289 -6.58 -24.23 -20.14
CA ALA A 289 -5.36 -23.63 -19.64
C ALA A 289 -4.15 -24.55 -19.85
N ASP A 290 -3.07 -24.01 -20.40
CA ASP A 290 -1.75 -24.65 -20.38
C ASP A 290 -1.05 -24.32 -19.05
N VAL A 291 -1.25 -25.17 -18.04
CA VAL A 291 -0.75 -24.94 -16.67
C VAL A 291 0.44 -25.85 -16.36
N THR A 292 1.58 -25.22 -16.06
CA THR A 292 2.77 -25.88 -15.50
C THR A 292 2.95 -25.49 -14.04
N THR A 293 3.12 -26.48 -13.16
CA THR A 293 3.43 -26.26 -11.75
C THR A 293 4.89 -26.62 -11.46
N ILE A 294 5.59 -25.76 -10.72
CA ILE A 294 6.99 -25.90 -10.35
C ILE A 294 7.08 -25.98 -8.83
N ASN A 295 7.71 -27.04 -8.31
CA ASN A 295 7.94 -27.19 -6.88
C ASN A 295 9.30 -26.58 -6.51
N ALA A 296 9.27 -25.49 -5.74
CA ALA A 296 10.44 -24.81 -5.19
C ALA A 296 10.49 -24.94 -3.65
N GLY A 297 9.99 -26.06 -3.11
CA GLY A 297 10.03 -26.38 -1.68
C GLY A 297 11.34 -27.02 -1.25
N ILE A 298 11.99 -26.49 -0.20
CA ILE A 298 13.22 -27.06 0.36
C ILE A 298 13.09 -27.29 1.87
N SER A 299 13.29 -28.53 2.30
CA SER A 299 13.15 -28.90 3.71
C SER A 299 14.12 -28.15 4.60
N GLY A 300 13.62 -27.68 5.75
CA GLY A 300 14.40 -26.98 6.76
C GLY A 300 14.71 -25.52 6.45
N HIS A 301 14.31 -25.01 5.27
CA HIS A 301 14.54 -23.60 4.94
C HIS A 301 13.59 -22.69 5.71
N THR A 302 14.14 -21.56 6.16
CA THR A 302 13.44 -20.43 6.79
C THR A 302 13.07 -19.37 5.74
N THR A 303 12.34 -18.34 6.14
CA THR A 303 12.11 -17.13 5.33
C THR A 303 13.41 -16.40 4.97
N ARG A 304 14.45 -16.48 5.81
CA ARG A 304 15.79 -15.94 5.48
C ARG A 304 16.42 -16.68 4.30
N ASP A 305 16.34 -18.00 4.30
CA ASP A 305 16.84 -18.83 3.20
C ASP A 305 15.98 -18.65 1.94
N ALA A 306 14.68 -18.39 2.11
CA ALA A 306 13.77 -18.05 1.02
C ALA A 306 14.23 -16.78 0.29
N LEU A 307 14.53 -15.71 1.04
CA LEU A 307 15.00 -14.46 0.45
C LEU A 307 16.30 -14.65 -0.35
N ALA A 308 17.22 -15.47 0.15
CA ALA A 308 18.50 -15.73 -0.52
C ALA A 308 18.38 -16.51 -1.85
N ARG A 309 17.24 -17.18 -2.12
CA ARG A 309 17.06 -18.06 -3.29
C ARG A 309 15.90 -17.68 -4.20
N ILE A 310 15.13 -16.63 -3.87
CA ILE A 310 13.92 -16.27 -4.62
C ILE A 310 14.21 -16.00 -6.10
N ASP A 311 15.32 -15.33 -6.41
CA ASP A 311 15.71 -15.05 -7.80
C ASP A 311 15.90 -16.34 -8.60
N LYS A 312 16.63 -17.29 -8.03
CA LYS A 312 16.99 -18.56 -8.67
C LYS A 312 15.82 -19.52 -8.77
N ASP A 313 15.08 -19.68 -7.67
CA ASP A 313 14.11 -20.77 -7.52
C ASP A 313 12.68 -20.32 -7.87
N VAL A 314 12.44 -19.01 -8.03
CA VAL A 314 11.14 -18.43 -8.36
C VAL A 314 11.22 -17.53 -9.58
N LEU A 315 11.96 -16.42 -9.50
CA LEU A 315 11.91 -15.38 -10.54
C LEU A 315 12.50 -15.84 -11.89
N ALA A 316 13.53 -16.70 -11.86
CA ALA A 316 14.12 -17.29 -13.06
C ALA A 316 13.14 -18.14 -13.89
N HIS A 317 11.99 -18.52 -13.31
CA HIS A 317 10.93 -19.24 -14.00
C HIS A 317 9.87 -18.33 -14.63
N ASP A 318 9.98 -17.01 -14.48
CA ASP A 318 9.00 -16.03 -14.98
C ASP A 318 7.56 -16.45 -14.63
N PRO A 319 7.22 -16.59 -13.33
CA PRO A 319 5.97 -17.18 -12.90
C PRO A 319 4.78 -16.25 -13.14
N SER A 320 3.63 -16.83 -13.52
CA SER A 320 2.34 -16.14 -13.55
C SER A 320 1.67 -16.11 -12.17
N LEU A 321 2.02 -17.06 -11.31
CA LEU A 321 1.53 -17.17 -9.93
C LEU A 321 2.64 -17.77 -9.06
N VAL A 322 2.83 -17.21 -7.87
CA VAL A 322 3.67 -17.81 -6.83
C VAL A 322 2.81 -18.08 -5.61
N THR A 323 2.83 -19.32 -5.11
CA THR A 323 2.32 -19.61 -3.76
C THR A 323 3.51 -19.67 -2.81
N VAL A 324 3.43 -18.99 -1.67
CA VAL A 324 4.52 -18.91 -0.69
C VAL A 324 4.06 -19.55 0.62
N MET A 325 4.81 -20.52 1.11
CA MET A 325 4.49 -21.23 2.37
C MET A 325 5.77 -21.54 3.15
N PHE A 326 6.05 -20.69 4.15
CA PHE A 326 7.13 -20.81 5.13
C PHE A 326 6.58 -20.50 6.52
N GLY A 327 7.41 -20.65 7.56
CA GLY A 327 7.06 -20.27 8.93
C GLY A 327 7.26 -21.39 9.95
N LEU A 328 7.23 -22.67 9.54
CA LEU A 328 7.44 -23.78 10.48
C LEU A 328 8.88 -23.81 11.01
N ASN A 329 9.86 -23.53 10.15
CA ASN A 329 11.28 -23.53 10.52
C ASN A 329 11.73 -22.19 11.13
N ASP A 330 10.90 -21.16 11.05
CA ASP A 330 11.19 -19.81 11.54
C ASP A 330 10.85 -19.62 13.04
N MET A 331 10.23 -20.63 13.66
CA MET A 331 9.82 -20.59 15.08
C MET A 331 10.96 -20.86 16.08
N THR A 332 12.21 -20.93 15.63
CA THR A 332 13.39 -21.24 16.46
C THR A 332 14.27 -20.03 16.67
#